data_AF-A0A9P7J956-F1
#
_entry.id   AF-A0A9P7J956-F1
#
_cell.length_a   1.000
_cell.length_b   1.000
_cell.length_c   1.000
_cell.angle_alpha   90.00
_cell.angle_beta   90.00
_cell.angle_gamma   90.00
#
_symmetry.space_group_name_H-M   'P 1'
#
loop_
_entity.id
_entity.type
_entity.pdbx_description
1 polymer ?
#
loop_
_entity_poly.entity_id
_entity_poly.type
_entity_poly.pdbx_seq_one_letter_code
_entity_poly.pdbx_strand_id
1 'polypeptide(L)'
;MLTRYCSKDCQKDAWESGHRVHCRMLRSALGNQDVREIRKSLPVIAMIESWICEERVNEIKALDKDTVKTSPDDRSIVEVDLTVYPIELNLYSLRDYFLVCGSHTFEREVAESITTSEESPYDLVAVKVRLGREYYSLFSPATALGVAFGWTSGIQGGRYIHDHPQTPDT
;
A
#
# COMPACT_ATOMS: atom_id res chain seq x y z
N MET A 1 2.22 12.24 -8.92
CA MET A 1 2.79 13.53 -8.47
C MET A 1 4.22 13.61 -8.99
N LEU A 2 4.66 14.73 -9.56
CA LEU A 2 6.04 14.92 -10.00
C LEU A 2 6.75 15.76 -8.93
N THR A 3 7.68 15.18 -8.19
CA THR A 3 8.53 15.94 -7.26
C THR A 3 9.45 16.85 -8.07
N ARG A 4 9.49 18.14 -7.72
CA ARG A 4 10.32 19.14 -8.40
C ARG A 4 11.43 19.59 -7.47
N TYR A 5 12.65 19.62 -8.01
CA TYR A 5 13.85 20.08 -7.32
C TYR A 5 14.40 21.31 -8.04
N CYS A 6 15.02 22.22 -7.28
CA CYS A 6 15.64 23.42 -7.85
C CYS A 6 16.97 23.10 -8.57
N SER A 7 17.63 22.00 -8.22
CA SER A 7 18.89 21.54 -8.85
C SER A 7 19.00 20.01 -8.81
N LYS A 8 19.97 19.47 -9.57
CA LYS A 8 20.32 18.04 -9.51
C LYS A 8 20.93 17.64 -8.17
N ASP A 9 21.64 18.55 -7.52
CA ASP A 9 22.26 18.27 -6.23
C ASP A 9 21.17 18.12 -5.16
N CYS A 10 20.19 19.03 -5.14
CA CYS A 10 19.03 18.88 -4.25
C CYS A 10 18.21 17.61 -4.53
N GLN A 11 18.18 17.14 -5.78
CA GLN A 11 17.55 15.85 -6.10
C GLN A 11 18.34 14.67 -5.52
N LYS A 12 19.67 14.68 -5.60
CA LYS A 12 20.52 13.62 -5.03
C LYS A 12 20.44 13.60 -3.51
N ASP A 13 20.55 14.77 -2.88
CA ASP A 13 20.42 14.90 -1.43
C ASP A 13 19.06 14.37 -0.97
N ALA A 14 17.98 14.76 -1.65
CA ALA A 14 16.64 14.26 -1.35
C ALA A 14 16.49 12.76 -1.62
N TRP A 15 17.20 12.21 -2.62
CA TRP A 15 17.20 10.79 -2.93
C TRP A 15 17.76 9.97 -1.76
N GLU A 16 18.90 10.42 -1.22
CA GLU A 16 19.57 9.81 -0.08
C GLU A 16 18.79 10.02 1.23
N SER A 17 18.14 11.18 1.39
CA SER A 17 17.42 11.54 2.61
C SER A 17 16.03 10.91 2.74
N GLY A 18 15.53 10.17 1.74
CA GLY A 18 14.27 9.42 1.84
C GLY A 18 13.36 9.44 0.61
N HIS A 19 13.60 10.29 -0.39
CA HIS A 19 12.75 10.32 -1.59
C HIS A 19 12.70 8.98 -2.32
N ARG A 20 13.79 8.19 -2.26
CA ARG A 20 13.82 6.82 -2.82
C ARG A 20 12.66 5.96 -2.31
N VAL A 21 12.39 6.01 -1.01
CA VAL A 21 11.32 5.22 -0.37
C VAL A 21 9.96 5.75 -0.78
N HIS A 22 9.74 7.07 -0.68
CA HIS A 22 8.46 7.69 -1.05
C HIS A 22 8.12 7.44 -2.52
N CYS A 23 9.11 7.56 -3.41
CA CYS A 23 8.95 7.32 -4.84
C CYS A 23 8.58 5.86 -5.11
N ARG A 24 9.25 4.90 -4.44
CA ARG A 24 8.93 3.48 -4.57
C ARG A 24 7.50 3.16 -4.09
N MET A 25 7.09 3.69 -2.94
CA MET A 25 5.74 3.46 -2.41
C MET A 25 4.66 4.02 -3.33
N LEU A 26 4.84 5.27 -3.81
CA LEU A 26 3.89 5.88 -4.74
C LEU A 26 3.84 5.16 -6.07
N ARG A 27 4.95 4.62 -6.58
CA ARG A 27 4.94 3.79 -7.79
C ARG A 27 4.15 2.50 -7.59
N SER A 28 4.26 1.90 -6.42
CA SER A 28 3.55 0.65 -6.09
C SER A 28 2.04 0.85 -5.99
N ALA A 29 1.61 2.02 -5.50
CA ALA A 29 0.19 2.40 -5.50
C ALA A 29 -0.39 2.66 -6.89
N LEU A 30 0.44 2.75 -7.93
CA LEU A 30 0.00 2.85 -9.31
C LEU A 30 -0.10 1.47 -9.98
N GLY A 31 0.33 0.41 -9.30
CA GLY A 31 0.49 -0.92 -9.87
C GLY A 31 1.62 -0.98 -10.90
N ASN A 32 1.69 -2.07 -11.68
CA ASN A 32 2.72 -2.26 -12.70
C ASN A 32 2.60 -1.33 -13.92
N GLN A 33 1.56 -0.50 -13.99
CA GLN A 33 1.36 0.45 -15.09
C GLN A 33 1.10 1.85 -14.53
N ASP A 34 1.96 2.80 -14.89
CA ASP A 34 1.85 4.19 -14.45
C ASP A 34 0.75 4.94 -15.23
N VAL A 35 -0.51 4.55 -14.98
CA VAL A 35 -1.68 5.11 -15.65
C VAL A 35 -2.04 6.46 -15.04
N ARG A 36 -2.10 7.49 -15.88
CA ARG A 36 -2.32 8.89 -15.48
C ARG A 36 -3.64 9.09 -14.74
N GLU A 37 -4.69 8.41 -15.17
CA GLU A 37 -6.04 8.50 -14.62
C GLU A 37 -6.07 7.90 -13.21
N ILE A 38 -5.48 6.72 -13.01
CA ILE A 38 -5.32 6.10 -11.69
C ILE A 38 -4.51 7.02 -10.78
N ARG A 39 -3.40 7.56 -11.29
CA ARG A 39 -2.53 8.47 -10.52
C ARG A 39 -3.25 9.69 -9.99
N LYS A 40 -4.16 10.27 -10.78
CA LYS A 40 -4.96 11.44 -10.35
C LYS A 40 -6.03 11.06 -9.34
N SER A 41 -6.53 9.83 -9.39
CA SER A 41 -7.58 9.33 -8.51
C SER A 41 -7.07 8.71 -7.22
N LEU A 42 -5.74 8.54 -7.04
CA LEU A 42 -5.16 7.92 -5.84
C LEU A 42 -5.74 8.45 -4.51
N PRO A 43 -5.91 9.77 -4.29
CA PRO A 43 -6.53 10.26 -3.07
C PRO A 43 -7.95 9.75 -2.82
N VAL A 44 -8.76 9.67 -3.88
CA VAL A 44 -10.14 9.20 -3.79
C VAL A 44 -10.17 7.71 -3.54
N ILE A 45 -9.30 6.95 -4.22
CA ILE A 45 -9.16 5.51 -3.99
C ILE A 45 -8.72 5.24 -2.55
N ALA A 46 -7.77 6.01 -2.03
CA ALA A 46 -7.29 5.92 -0.66
C ALA A 46 -8.37 6.21 0.39
N MET A 47 -9.20 7.22 0.14
CA MET A 47 -10.35 7.51 1.01
C MET A 47 -11.36 6.36 1.02
N ILE A 48 -11.68 5.81 -0.16
CA ILE A 48 -12.65 4.72 -0.29
C ILE A 48 -12.11 3.46 0.38
N GLU A 49 -10.85 3.07 0.12
CA GLU A 49 -10.26 1.86 0.71
C GLU A 49 -10.21 1.97 2.24
N SER A 50 -9.82 3.13 2.78
CA SER A 50 -9.70 3.35 4.22
C SER A 50 -11.07 3.23 4.89
N TRP A 51 -12.09 3.86 4.30
CA TRP A 51 -13.47 3.76 4.79
C TRP A 51 -13.98 2.32 4.80
N ILE A 52 -13.73 1.54 3.73
CA ILE A 52 -14.14 0.14 3.65
C ILE A 52 -13.43 -0.71 4.71
N CYS A 53 -12.12 -0.55 4.85
CA CYS A 53 -11.33 -1.30 5.83
C CYS A 53 -11.77 -0.99 7.27
N GLU A 54 -12.12 0.26 7.55
CA GLU A 54 -12.65 0.69 8.85
C GLU A 54 -14.06 0.14 9.11
N GLU A 55 -14.98 0.31 8.16
CA GLU A 55 -16.38 -0.10 8.32
C GLU A 55 -16.52 -1.63 8.41
N ARG A 56 -15.73 -2.36 7.63
CA ARG A 56 -15.81 -3.83 7.52
C ARG A 56 -14.70 -4.56 8.28
N VAL A 57 -14.06 -3.89 9.25
CA VAL A 57 -12.95 -4.45 10.03
C VAL A 57 -13.28 -5.81 10.70
N ASN A 58 -14.51 -6.00 11.14
CA ASN A 58 -14.94 -7.25 11.78
C ASN A 58 -15.06 -8.41 10.80
N GLU A 59 -15.48 -8.13 9.56
CA GLU A 59 -15.51 -9.12 8.48
C GLU A 59 -14.09 -9.52 8.08
N ILE A 60 -13.19 -8.55 7.96
CA ILE A 60 -11.78 -8.79 7.68
C ILE A 60 -11.15 -9.67 8.77
N LYS A 61 -11.40 -9.36 10.05
CA LYS A 61 -10.95 -10.20 11.19
C LYS A 61 -11.48 -11.63 11.14
N ALA A 62 -12.68 -11.83 10.62
CA ALA A 62 -13.24 -13.17 10.47
C ALA A 62 -12.55 -13.94 9.35
N LEU A 63 -12.32 -13.29 8.20
CA LEU A 63 -11.58 -13.86 7.06
C LEU A 63 -10.13 -14.21 7.44
N ASP A 64 -9.46 -13.34 8.20
CA ASP A 64 -8.05 -13.50 8.60
C ASP A 64 -7.82 -14.74 9.45
N LYS A 65 -8.72 -15.01 10.40
CA LYS A 65 -8.66 -16.23 11.20
C LYS A 65 -8.72 -17.51 10.37
N ASP A 66 -9.37 -17.50 9.21
CA ASP A 66 -9.45 -18.68 8.35
C ASP A 66 -8.23 -18.79 7.43
N THR A 67 -7.70 -17.67 6.95
CA THR A 67 -6.48 -17.65 6.13
C THR A 67 -5.24 -18.01 6.93
N VAL A 68 -5.08 -17.46 8.15
CA VAL A 68 -3.97 -17.80 9.06
C VAL A 68 -3.94 -19.29 9.41
N LYS A 69 -5.10 -19.96 9.50
CA LYS A 69 -5.13 -21.43 9.70
C LYS A 69 -4.52 -22.19 8.52
N THR A 70 -4.68 -21.68 7.31
CA THR A 70 -4.18 -22.34 6.09
C THR A 70 -2.71 -22.05 5.82
N SER A 71 -2.22 -20.86 6.19
CA SER A 71 -0.84 -20.43 5.98
C SER A 71 -0.32 -19.57 7.15
N PRO A 72 -0.02 -20.18 8.31
CA PRO A 72 0.28 -19.45 9.55
C PRO A 72 1.62 -18.69 9.52
N ASP A 73 2.55 -19.08 8.65
CA ASP A 73 3.88 -18.46 8.51
C ASP A 73 3.95 -17.43 7.36
N ASP A 74 2.84 -17.15 6.68
CA ASP A 74 2.79 -16.18 5.58
C ASP A 74 1.94 -14.95 5.96
N ARG A 75 2.27 -13.82 5.32
CA ARG A 75 1.58 -12.55 5.59
C ARG A 75 0.21 -12.53 4.93
N SER A 76 -0.78 -11.93 5.59
CA SER A 76 -2.13 -11.82 5.03
C SER A 76 -2.31 -10.52 4.23
N ILE A 77 -2.94 -10.63 3.05
CA ILE A 77 -3.28 -9.47 2.23
C ILE A 77 -4.77 -9.42 1.93
N VAL A 78 -5.39 -8.31 2.31
CA VAL A 78 -6.78 -8.00 2.00
C VAL A 78 -6.82 -7.30 0.64
N GLU A 79 -7.48 -7.90 -0.32
CA GLU A 79 -7.83 -7.24 -1.57
C GLU A 79 -9.23 -6.61 -1.45
N VAL A 80 -9.30 -5.30 -1.65
CA VAL A 80 -10.55 -4.54 -1.79
C VAL A 80 -10.89 -4.46 -3.28
N ASP A 81 -11.90 -5.22 -3.71
CA ASP A 81 -12.32 -5.24 -5.12
C ASP A 81 -13.37 -4.14 -5.40
N LEU A 82 -12.88 -3.00 -5.90
CA LEU A 82 -13.70 -1.85 -6.29
C LEU A 82 -14.32 -1.99 -7.70
N THR A 83 -14.15 -3.15 -8.35
CA THR A 83 -14.63 -3.38 -9.72
C THR A 83 -16.05 -3.94 -9.78
N VAL A 84 -16.57 -4.36 -8.64
CA VAL A 84 -17.88 -4.99 -8.45
C VAL A 84 -18.74 -4.21 -7.44
N TYR A 85 -20.06 -4.40 -7.52
CA TYR A 85 -21.01 -3.89 -6.53
C TYR A 85 -22.00 -4.99 -6.13
N PRO A 86 -22.19 -5.28 -4.83
CA PRO A 86 -21.50 -4.68 -3.68
C PRO A 86 -19.99 -4.95 -3.71
N ILE A 87 -19.21 -4.10 -3.02
CA ILE A 87 -17.74 -4.23 -2.96
C ILE A 87 -17.38 -5.56 -2.29
N GLU A 88 -16.44 -6.29 -2.87
CA GLU A 88 -15.96 -7.57 -2.35
C GLU A 88 -14.65 -7.40 -1.58
N LEU A 89 -14.48 -8.22 -0.54
CA LEU A 89 -13.25 -8.34 0.23
C LEU A 89 -12.73 -9.75 0.06
N ASN A 90 -11.55 -9.87 -0.53
CA ASN A 90 -10.86 -11.14 -0.68
C ASN A 90 -9.65 -11.16 0.25
N LEU A 91 -9.34 -12.31 0.80
CA LEU A 91 -8.16 -12.48 1.64
C LEU A 91 -7.29 -13.59 1.09
N TYR A 92 -5.99 -13.32 1.03
CA TYR A 92 -4.99 -14.23 0.51
C TYR A 92 -3.78 -14.28 1.45
N SER A 93 -3.03 -15.37 1.38
CA SER A 93 -1.62 -15.32 1.75
C SER A 93 -0.86 -14.45 0.74
N LEU A 94 0.21 -13.79 1.16
CA LEU A 94 1.00 -12.94 0.27
C LEU A 94 1.54 -13.74 -0.93
N ARG A 95 1.94 -15.00 -0.71
CA ARG A 95 2.38 -15.91 -1.77
C ARG A 95 1.25 -16.19 -2.76
N ASP A 96 0.07 -16.55 -2.28
CA ASP A 96 -1.07 -16.88 -3.16
C ASP A 96 -1.53 -15.65 -3.94
N TYR A 97 -1.50 -14.47 -3.34
CA TYR A 97 -1.88 -13.24 -4.01
C TYR A 97 -1.06 -13.00 -5.28
N PHE A 98 0.27 -13.16 -5.19
CA PHE A 98 1.15 -13.00 -6.35
C PHE A 98 1.03 -14.14 -7.38
N LEU A 99 0.60 -15.32 -6.96
CA LEU A 99 0.31 -16.44 -7.86
C LEU A 99 -1.01 -16.23 -8.62
N VAL A 100 -2.05 -15.74 -7.95
CA VAL A 100 -3.41 -15.57 -8.51
C VAL A 100 -3.52 -14.30 -9.34
N CYS A 101 -3.02 -13.17 -8.84
CA CYS A 101 -3.19 -11.87 -9.48
C CYS A 101 -2.11 -11.56 -10.54
N GLY A 102 -1.07 -12.40 -10.66
CA GLY A 102 -0.12 -12.40 -11.76
C GLY A 102 0.65 -11.09 -11.95
N SER A 103 1.09 -10.82 -13.18
CA SER A 103 1.94 -9.68 -13.57
C SER A 103 1.28 -8.30 -13.53
N HIS A 104 0.00 -8.20 -13.12
CA HIS A 104 -0.74 -6.93 -13.02
C HIS A 104 -0.75 -6.34 -11.59
N THR A 105 -0.04 -6.98 -10.67
CA THR A 105 0.14 -6.58 -9.28
C THR A 105 1.28 -5.56 -9.13
N PHE A 106 1.48 -5.02 -7.93
CA PHE A 106 2.62 -4.17 -7.58
C PHE A 106 3.89 -5.01 -7.30
N GLU A 107 5.05 -4.39 -7.15
CA GLU A 107 6.31 -5.11 -6.87
C GLU A 107 6.26 -5.85 -5.52
N ARG A 108 6.61 -7.14 -5.53
CA ARG A 108 6.59 -7.99 -4.32
C ARG A 108 7.53 -7.47 -3.23
N GLU A 109 8.69 -6.93 -3.60
CA GLU A 109 9.66 -6.37 -2.66
C GLU A 109 9.06 -5.23 -1.83
N VAL A 110 8.05 -4.54 -2.35
CA VAL A 110 7.38 -3.44 -1.65
C VAL A 110 6.52 -3.99 -0.53
N ALA A 111 5.69 -5.00 -0.82
CA ALA A 111 4.92 -5.69 0.20
C ALA A 111 5.85 -6.20 1.31
N GLU A 112 6.93 -6.88 0.94
CA GLU A 112 7.90 -7.44 1.90
C GLU A 112 8.58 -6.37 2.77
N SER A 113 8.77 -5.15 2.25
CA SER A 113 9.40 -4.05 2.98
C SER A 113 8.50 -3.34 4.00
N ILE A 114 7.19 -3.56 3.96
CA ILE A 114 6.23 -2.91 4.87
C ILE A 114 6.11 -3.71 6.16
N THR A 115 6.40 -3.07 7.28
CA THR A 115 6.15 -3.63 8.62
C THR A 115 4.74 -3.31 9.08
N THR A 116 4.07 -4.29 9.68
CA THR A 116 2.71 -4.15 10.18
C THR A 116 2.68 -3.88 11.67
N SER A 117 1.66 -3.18 12.12
CA SER A 117 1.39 -3.03 13.55
C SER A 117 0.81 -4.34 14.07
N GLU A 118 1.25 -4.80 15.24
CA GLU A 118 0.70 -5.99 15.92
C GLU A 118 -0.81 -5.87 16.19
N GLU A 119 -1.34 -4.65 16.20
CA GLU A 119 -2.78 -4.38 16.41
C GLU A 119 -3.61 -4.43 15.11
N SER A 120 -2.97 -4.53 13.94
CA SER A 120 -3.67 -4.58 12.65
C SER A 120 -4.27 -5.97 12.40
N PRO A 121 -5.53 -6.07 11.95
CA PRO A 121 -6.16 -7.36 11.67
C PRO A 121 -5.73 -8.00 10.34
N TYR A 122 -4.80 -7.38 9.63
CA TYR A 122 -4.22 -7.83 8.37
C TYR A 122 -2.83 -7.21 8.19
N ASP A 123 -1.99 -7.84 7.37
CA ASP A 123 -0.67 -7.30 7.10
C ASP A 123 -0.68 -6.26 5.98
N LEU A 124 -1.42 -6.50 4.91
CA LEU A 124 -1.34 -5.68 3.71
C LEU A 124 -2.72 -5.43 3.13
N VAL A 125 -2.83 -4.33 2.39
CA VAL A 125 -4.02 -4.03 1.58
C VAL A 125 -3.60 -3.88 0.13
N ALA A 126 -4.35 -4.52 -0.74
CA ALA A 126 -4.37 -4.26 -2.17
C ALA A 126 -5.73 -3.71 -2.58
N VAL A 127 -5.74 -2.85 -3.59
CA VAL A 127 -6.98 -2.32 -4.16
C VAL A 127 -7.05 -2.68 -5.62
N LYS A 128 -8.12 -3.38 -6.00
CA LYS A 128 -8.37 -3.75 -7.38
C LYS A 128 -9.34 -2.75 -8.00
N VAL A 129 -8.92 -2.12 -9.08
CA VAL A 129 -9.68 -1.09 -9.80
C VAL A 129 -9.80 -1.43 -11.28
N ARG A 130 -10.85 -0.89 -11.93
CA ARG A 130 -11.08 -1.05 -13.36
C ARG A 130 -11.02 0.30 -14.06
N LEU A 131 -10.22 0.40 -15.12
CA LEU A 131 -10.22 1.55 -16.04
C LEU A 131 -10.52 1.05 -17.45
N GLY A 132 -11.68 1.44 -17.98
CA GLY A 132 -12.15 0.92 -19.27
C GLY A 132 -12.34 -0.60 -19.21
N ARG A 133 -11.54 -1.33 -19.97
CA ARG A 133 -11.56 -2.82 -20.04
C ARG A 133 -10.43 -3.48 -19.24
N GLU A 134 -9.54 -2.69 -18.66
CA GLU A 134 -8.37 -3.19 -17.96
C GLU A 134 -8.57 -3.14 -16.45
N TYR A 135 -7.91 -4.10 -15.78
CA TYR A 135 -7.92 -4.26 -14.33
C TYR A 135 -6.52 -3.97 -13.79
N TYR A 136 -6.46 -3.34 -12.63
CA TYR A 136 -5.22 -2.94 -11.98
C TYR A 136 -5.28 -3.30 -10.51
N SER A 137 -4.24 -3.97 -10.03
CA SER A 137 -4.06 -4.30 -8.63
C SER A 137 -3.01 -3.37 -8.04
N LEU A 138 -3.47 -2.45 -7.20
CA LEU A 138 -2.67 -1.38 -6.60
C LEU A 138 -2.22 -1.82 -5.20
N PHE A 139 -0.98 -1.51 -4.82
CA PHE A 139 -0.60 -1.54 -3.41
C PHE A 139 -1.33 -0.40 -2.70
N SER A 140 -1.88 -0.63 -1.50
CA SER A 140 -2.73 0.33 -0.77
C SER A 140 -2.36 1.80 -1.00
N PRO A 141 -3.17 2.54 -1.80
CA PRO A 141 -3.00 3.97 -2.00
C PRO A 141 -2.93 4.77 -0.69
N ALA A 142 -3.68 4.39 0.34
CA ALA A 142 -3.70 5.00 1.66
C ALA A 142 -2.38 4.77 2.38
N THR A 143 -1.87 3.54 2.41
CA THR A 143 -0.54 3.27 2.97
C THR A 143 0.54 4.04 2.21
N ALA A 144 0.51 4.04 0.88
CA ALA A 144 1.52 4.73 0.07
C ALA A 144 1.50 6.25 0.25
N LEU A 145 0.32 6.87 0.30
CA LEU A 145 0.16 8.30 0.58
C LEU A 145 0.53 8.64 2.03
N GLY A 146 0.20 7.76 2.98
CA GLY A 146 0.60 7.87 4.37
C GLY A 146 2.12 7.89 4.53
N VAL A 147 2.82 6.93 3.92
CA VAL A 147 4.30 6.88 3.94
C VAL A 147 4.91 8.08 3.21
N ALA A 148 4.40 8.46 2.04
CA ALA A 148 5.02 9.49 1.22
C ALA A 148 4.81 10.92 1.73
N PHE A 149 3.69 11.19 2.40
CA PHE A 149 3.26 12.54 2.76
C PHE A 149 2.83 12.71 4.22
N GLY A 150 2.91 11.66 5.04
CA GLY A 150 2.30 11.68 6.38
C GLY A 150 0.79 11.82 6.33
N TRP A 151 0.15 11.43 5.22
CA TRP A 151 -1.30 11.53 5.06
C TRP A 151 -1.98 10.50 5.95
N THR A 152 -2.35 10.90 7.16
CA THR A 152 -3.18 10.09 8.05
C THR A 152 -4.64 10.31 7.68
N SER A 153 -5.16 9.55 6.72
CA SER A 153 -6.60 9.36 6.58
C SER A 153 -7.08 8.50 7.75
N GLY A 154 -7.23 9.08 8.95
CA GLY A 154 -7.83 8.43 10.14
C GLY A 154 -7.04 7.27 10.77
N ILE A 155 -6.16 6.62 10.03
CA ILE A 155 -5.35 5.49 10.46
C ILE A 155 -4.02 6.04 11.00
N GLN A 156 -3.73 5.78 12.28
CA GLN A 156 -2.38 5.91 12.82
C GLN A 156 -1.47 4.96 12.04
N GLY A 157 -0.88 5.48 10.96
CA GLY A 157 0.24 4.83 10.29
C GLY A 157 1.29 4.52 11.35
N GLY A 158 1.70 3.26 11.42
CA GLY A 158 2.76 2.81 12.30
C GLY A 158 3.92 3.79 12.21
N ARG A 159 4.46 4.18 13.38
CA ARG A 159 5.62 5.05 13.46
C ARG A 159 6.77 4.40 12.70
N TYR A 160 7.07 4.89 11.51
CA TYR A 160 8.36 4.65 10.89
C TYR A 160 9.39 5.44 11.68
N ILE A 161 10.21 4.73 12.45
CA ILE A 161 11.35 5.30 13.15
C ILE A 161 12.35 5.70 12.07
N HIS A 162 12.65 7.00 11.99
CA HIS A 162 13.87 7.45 11.34
C HIS A 162 15.06 6.90 12.13
N ASP A 163 15.79 5.94 11.57
CA ASP A 163 17.18 5.73 11.97
C ASP A 163 17.99 6.95 11.49
N HIS A 164 17.94 8.02 12.28
CA HIS A 164 19.03 8.97 12.29
C HIS A 164 20.13 8.39 13.17
N PRO A 165 21.35 8.13 12.66
CA PRO A 165 22.49 8.03 13.55
C PRO A 165 22.62 9.39 14.25
N GLN A 166 22.51 9.38 15.59
CA GLN A 166 22.84 10.52 16.42
C GLN A 166 24.25 11.00 16.02
N THR A 167 24.35 12.22 15.53
CA THR A 167 25.62 12.92 15.51
C THR A 167 26.10 13.08 16.95
N PRO A 168 27.33 12.68 17.29
CA PRO A 168 27.85 12.87 18.63
C PRO A 168 27.99 14.37 18.90
N ASP A 169 27.37 14.84 19.99
CA ASP A 169 27.57 16.19 20.50
C ASP A 169 29.06 16.40 20.79
N THR A 170 29.66 17.40 20.12
CA THR A 170 30.93 18.04 20.50
C THR A 170 30.68 19.20 21.44
#